data_AF-A0A662HJ97-F1
#
_entry.id   AF-A0A662HJ97-F1
#
_cell.length_a   1.000
_cell.length_b   1.000
_cell.length_c   1.000
_cell.angle_alpha   90.00
_cell.angle_beta   90.00
_cell.angle_gamma   90.00
#
_symmetry.space_group_name_H-M   'P 1'
#
loop_
_entity.id
_entity.type
_entity.pdbx_description
1 polymer ?
#
loop_
_entity_poly.entity_id
_entity_poly.type
_entity_poly.pdbx_seq_one_letter_code
_entity_poly.pdbx_strand_id
1 'polypeptide(L)' 'NIITPTAQNYKCIEADAVAYTTKLLSERIGNIKGELEKLIRAYDPCVSCSARFFREHTLTRDSI' A
#
# COMPACT_ATOMS: atom_id res chain seq x y z
N ASN A 1 15.76 -12.84 4.69
CA ASN A 1 14.38 -12.28 4.54
C ASN A 1 14.50 -10.76 4.56
N ILE A 2 13.88 -10.04 3.62
CA ILE A 2 13.88 -8.57 3.58
C ILE A 2 12.46 -8.11 3.85
N ILE A 3 12.29 -7.34 4.92
CA ILE A 3 11.01 -6.80 5.34
C ILE A 3 11.10 -5.29 5.17
N THR A 4 10.27 -4.72 4.31
CA THR A 4 10.28 -3.28 4.05
C THR A 4 9.34 -2.53 4.99
N PRO A 5 9.57 -1.22 5.23
CA PRO A 5 8.72 -0.43 6.12
C PRO A 5 7.24 -0.44 5.71
N THR A 6 6.96 -0.29 4.41
CA THR A 6 5.59 -0.34 3.88
C THR A 6 4.94 -1.71 4.12
N ALA A 7 5.70 -2.82 4.00
CA ALA A 7 5.17 -4.15 4.28
C ALA A 7 4.78 -4.34 5.76
N GLN A 8 5.53 -3.74 6.69
CA GLN A 8 5.21 -3.74 8.11
C GLN A 8 3.98 -2.89 8.42
N ASN A 9 3.82 -1.76 7.72
CA ASN A 9 2.76 -0.79 7.98
C ASN A 9 1.41 -1.16 7.37
N TYR A 10 1.30 -2.16 6.49
CA TYR A 10 0.04 -2.51 5.84
C TYR A 10 -1.12 -2.74 6.82
N LYS A 11 -0.85 -3.42 7.93
CA LYS A 11 -1.88 -3.69 8.94
C LYS A 11 -2.37 -2.41 9.63
N CYS A 12 -1.47 -1.46 9.88
CA CYS A 12 -1.82 -0.16 10.45
C CYS A 12 -2.62 0.69 9.44
N ILE A 13 -2.16 0.73 8.19
CA ILE A 13 -2.83 1.42 7.09
C ILE A 13 -4.28 0.92 6.93
N GLU A 14 -4.49 -0.39 6.95
CA GLU A 14 -5.82 -1.00 6.84
C GLU A 14 -6.70 -0.65 8.05
N ALA A 15 -6.19 -0.82 9.27
CA ALA A 15 -6.93 -0.51 10.49
C ALA A 15 -7.37 0.97 10.54
N ASP A 16 -6.46 1.88 10.19
CA ASP A 16 -6.74 3.31 10.14
C ASP A 16 -7.73 3.66 9.02
N ALA A 17 -7.62 3.03 7.85
CA ALA A 17 -8.56 3.24 6.76
C ALA A 17 -9.98 2.83 7.17
N VAL A 18 -10.14 1.70 7.87
CA VAL A 18 -11.43 1.27 8.41
C VAL A 18 -11.96 2.28 9.42
N ALA A 19 -11.17 2.60 10.45
CA ALA A 19 -11.57 3.53 11.50
C ALA A 19 -11.95 4.91 10.96
N TYR A 20 -11.16 5.43 10.02
CA TYR A 20 -11.39 6.73 9.42
C TYR A 20 -12.60 6.74 8.49
N THR A 21 -12.78 5.70 7.68
CA THR A 21 -13.98 5.56 6.83
C THR A 21 -15.25 5.52 7.67
N THR A 22 -15.26 4.75 8.77
CA THR A 22 -16.40 4.69 9.69
C THR A 22 -16.73 6.07 10.27
N LYS A 23 -15.70 6.82 10.69
CA LYS A 23 -15.87 8.20 11.16
C LYS A 23 -16.46 9.11 10.08
N LEU A 24 -15.90 9.13 8.88
CA LEU A 24 -16.36 9.99 7.77
C LEU A 24 -17.80 9.70 7.35
N LEU A 25 -18.19 8.41 7.35
CA LEU A 25 -19.58 8.00 7.10
C LEU A 25 -20.52 8.53 8.17
N SER A 26 -20.13 8.46 9.45
CA SER A 26 -20.93 8.98 10.56
C SER A 26 -21.10 10.51 10.49
N GLU A 27 -20.08 11.21 9.99
CA GLU A 27 -20.06 12.66 9.79
C GLU A 27 -20.71 13.11 8.46
N ARG A 28 -21.18 12.17 7.63
CA ARG A 28 -21.76 12.39 6.29
C ARG A 28 -20.86 13.24 5.37
N ILE A 29 -19.55 13.05 5.45
CA ILE A 29 -18.61 13.74 4.57
C ILE A 29 -18.76 13.23 3.13
N GLY A 30 -18.92 14.14 2.17
CA GLY A 30 -19.16 13.78 0.77
C GLY A 30 -17.95 13.22 0.03
N ASN A 31 -16.72 13.66 0.38
CA ASN A 31 -15.50 13.27 -0.33
C ASN A 31 -14.66 12.22 0.43
N ILE A 32 -15.27 11.07 0.77
CA ILE A 32 -14.60 10.00 1.52
C ILE A 32 -13.36 9.48 0.79
N LYS A 33 -13.45 9.33 -0.55
CA LYS A 33 -12.32 8.88 -1.37
C LYS A 33 -11.11 9.80 -1.20
N GLY A 34 -11.29 11.11 -1.35
CA GLY A 34 -10.20 12.08 -1.22
C GLY A 34 -9.57 12.06 0.16
N GLU A 35 -10.37 11.95 1.21
CA GLU A 35 -9.85 11.85 2.59
C GLU A 35 -9.08 10.54 2.82
N LEU A 36 -9.56 9.40 2.31
CA LEU A 36 -8.82 8.15 2.39
C LEU A 36 -7.52 8.20 1.61
N GLU A 37 -7.49 8.79 0.42
CA GLU A 37 -6.24 8.91 -0.31
C GLU A 37 -5.21 9.80 0.42
N LYS A 38 -5.65 10.84 1.15
CA LYS A 38 -4.75 11.61 2.02
C LYS A 38 -4.18 10.75 3.14
N LEU A 39 -5.02 9.96 3.82
CA LEU A 39 -4.60 9.04 4.87
C LEU A 39 -3.56 8.05 4.35
N ILE A 40 -3.84 7.37 3.23
CA ILE A 40 -2.92 6.40 2.64
C ILE A 40 -1.58 7.06 2.27
N ARG A 41 -1.61 8.27 1.69
CA ARG A 41 -0.38 9.01 1.33
C ARG A 41 0.40 9.53 2.54
N ALA A 42 -0.24 9.75 3.69
CA ALA A 42 0.45 10.14 4.93
C ALA A 42 1.41 9.05 5.45
N TYR A 43 1.21 7.80 5.04
CA TYR A 43 2.11 6.67 5.32
C TYR A 43 3.28 6.52 4.34
N ASP A 44 3.35 7.36 3.29
CA ASP A 44 4.32 7.28 2.20
C ASP A 44 4.52 5.84 1.65
N PRO A 45 3.45 5.19 1.14
CA PRO A 45 3.53 3.78 0.78
C PRO A 45 4.25 3.57 -0.56
N CYS A 46 5.40 2.87 -0.52
CA CYS A 46 6.03 2.32 -1.73
C CYS A 46 5.55 0.88 -1.98
N VAL A 47 4.48 0.71 -2.78
CA VAL A 47 3.89 -0.61 -3.08
C VAL A 47 4.84 -1.52 -3.89
N SER A 48 5.64 -0.96 -4.78
CA SER A 48 6.65 -1.72 -5.53
C SER A 48 7.74 -2.28 -4.61
N CYS A 49 8.14 -1.50 -3.60
CA CYS A 49 9.12 -1.90 -2.60
C CYS A 49 8.56 -2.97 -1.65
N SER A 50 7.27 -2.92 -1.32
CA SER A 50 6.64 -3.86 -0.37
C SER A 50 6.38 -5.24 -0.96
N ALA A 51 6.05 -5.32 -2.24
CA ALA A 51 5.74 -6.59 -2.91
C ALA A 51 6.97 -7.35 -3.40
N ARG A 52 8.13 -6.68 -3.56
CA ARG A 52 9.42 -7.24 -4.02
C ARG A 52 9.24 -8.39 -5.03
N PHE A 53 9.09 -8.06 -6.30
CA PHE A 53 9.02 -9.07 -7.35
C PHE A 53 10.40 -9.72 -7.55
N PHE A 54 10.47 -11.06 -7.45
CA PHE A 54 11.62 -11.79 -7.93
C PHE A 54 11.55 -11.82 -9.46
N ARG A 55 12.54 -11.21 -10.12
CA ARG A 55 12.69 -11.32 -11.57
C ARG A 55 13.53 -12.55 -11.86
N GLU A 56 12.91 -13.63 -12.33
CA GLU A 56 13.67 -14.72 -12.94
C GLU A 56 14.34 -14.18 -14.20
N HIS A 57 15.67 -14.14 -14.19
CA HIS A 57 16.42 -14.09 -15.44
C HIS A 57 16.32 -15.49 -16.05
N THR A 58 15.33 -15.71 -16.90
CA THR A 58 15.37 -16.86 -17.81
C THR A 58 16.63 -16.67 -18.64
N LEU A 59 17.66 -17.49 -18.37
CA LEU A 59 18.80 -17.65 -19.26
C LEU A 59 18.29 -18.32 -20.53
N THR A 60 17.59 -17.59 -21.40
CA THR A 60 17.58 -17.93 -22.81
C THR A 60 18.99 -17.65 -23.27
N ARG A 61 19.77 -18.73 -23.24
CA ARG A 61 21.04 -18.92 -23.90
C ARG A 61 20.96 -18.25 -25.26
N ASP A 62 21.48 -17.03 -25.37
CA ASP A 62 21.94 -16.46 -26.65
C ASP A 62 23.04 -17.39 -27.15
N SER A 63 22.58 -18.50 -27.74
CA SER A 63 23.38 -19.52 -28.38
C SER A 63 23.56 -19.03 -29.80
N ILE A 64 24.79 -18.58 -30.09
CA ILE A 64 25.37 -18.43 -31.43
C ILE A 64 24.86 -17.21 -32.21
#